data_AF-A0A3S9B842-F1
#
_entry.id   AF-A0A3S9B842-F1
#
_cell.length_a   1.000
_cell.length_b   1.000
_cell.length_c   1.000
_cell.angle_alpha   90.00
_cell.angle_beta   90.00
_cell.angle_gamma   90.00
#
_symmetry.space_group_name_H-M   'P 1'
#
loop_
_entity.id
_entity.type
_entity.pdbx_description
1 polymer ?
#
loop_
_entity_poly.entity_id
_entity_poly.type
_entity_poly.pdbx_seq_one_letter_code
_entity_poly.pdbx_strand_id
1 'polypeptide(L)'
;MAKTTDHVPPKAVADAAEKGLDLRAKFKRGGTDVGVARARDLKNRKSLSDDTVKRMASYFARHKVDKRAKNFGDDDNPSAGYVAWLLWGGEAGKDWAEKEKKALDA
;
A
#
# COMPACT_ATOMS: atom_id res chain seq x y z
N MET A 1 -8.82 -21.68 -18.17
CA MET A 1 -7.99 -20.45 -18.25
C MET A 1 -8.46 -19.53 -17.14
N ALA A 2 -7.58 -19.17 -16.20
CA ALA A 2 -7.96 -18.30 -15.09
C ALA A 2 -8.35 -16.92 -15.66
N LYS A 3 -9.52 -16.41 -15.28
CA LYS A 3 -9.93 -15.03 -15.55
C LYS A 3 -8.81 -14.14 -15.01
N THR A 4 -8.06 -13.48 -15.89
CA THR A 4 -7.09 -12.47 -15.48
C THR A 4 -7.91 -11.26 -15.07
N THR A 5 -8.28 -11.20 -13.80
CA THR A 5 -8.99 -10.03 -13.26
C THR A 5 -7.94 -8.95 -13.10
N ASP A 6 -7.94 -7.97 -14.00
CA ASP A 6 -7.00 -6.86 -13.93
C ASP A 6 -7.32 -5.98 -12.72
N HIS A 7 -6.58 -6.14 -11.63
CA HIS A 7 -6.75 -5.32 -10.44
C HIS A 7 -5.99 -4.01 -10.59
N VAL A 8 -6.65 -3.02 -11.21
CA VAL A 8 -6.09 -1.68 -11.37
C VAL A 8 -6.37 -0.86 -10.11
N PRO A 9 -5.32 -0.32 -9.44
CA PRO A 9 -5.53 0.45 -8.23
C PRO A 9 -6.24 1.79 -8.53
N PRO A 10 -7.21 2.20 -7.69
CA PRO A 10 -7.84 3.52 -7.75
C PRO A 10 -6.83 4.66 -7.61
N LYS A 11 -7.19 5.86 -8.07
CA LYS A 11 -6.34 7.06 -7.97
C LYS A 11 -5.88 7.33 -6.53
N ALA A 12 -6.77 7.20 -5.55
CA ALA A 12 -6.43 7.43 -4.14
C ALA A 12 -5.31 6.49 -3.62
N VAL A 13 -5.24 5.25 -4.14
CA VAL A 13 -4.15 4.30 -3.81
C VAL A 13 -2.83 4.75 -4.44
N ALA A 14 -2.89 5.22 -5.69
CA ALA A 14 -1.73 5.74 -6.40
C ALA A 14 -1.16 6.99 -5.71
N ASP A 15 -2.03 7.94 -5.34
CA ASP A 15 -1.65 9.18 -4.66
C ASP A 15 -1.00 8.89 -3.30
N ALA A 16 -1.53 7.92 -2.54
CA ALA A 16 -0.93 7.50 -1.27
C ALA A 16 0.44 6.84 -1.46
N ALA A 17 0.60 6.02 -2.49
CA ALA A 17 1.88 5.37 -2.81
C ALA A 17 2.94 6.39 -3.25
N GLU A 18 2.55 7.39 -4.04
CA GLU A 18 3.40 8.52 -4.41
C GLU A 18 3.86 9.31 -3.17
N LYS A 19 2.92 9.70 -2.31
CA LYS A 19 3.22 10.36 -1.04
C LYS A 19 4.20 9.54 -0.19
N GLY A 20 4.00 8.22 -0.12
CA GLY A 20 4.91 7.32 0.61
C GLY A 20 6.33 7.33 0.06
N LEU A 21 6.50 7.38 -1.27
CA LEU A 21 7.80 7.48 -1.91
C LEU A 21 8.48 8.82 -1.60
N ASP A 22 7.74 9.92 -1.64
CA ASP A 22 8.26 11.26 -1.36
C ASP A 22 8.72 11.39 0.10
N LEU A 23 7.89 10.93 1.04
CA LEU A 23 8.26 10.90 2.46
C LEU A 23 9.46 9.99 2.70
N ARG A 24 9.54 8.82 2.04
CA ARG A 24 10.72 7.96 2.14
C ARG A 24 11.97 8.65 1.59
N ALA A 25 11.86 9.38 0.48
CA ALA A 25 12.98 10.11 -0.11
C ALA A 25 13.49 11.22 0.83
N LYS A 26 12.57 11.97 1.45
CA LYS A 26 12.87 13.07 2.37
C LYS A 26 13.42 12.60 3.72
N PHE A 27 12.78 11.60 4.34
CA PHE A 27 13.07 11.19 5.71
C PHE A 27 13.89 9.91 5.84
N LYS A 28 14.08 9.14 4.76
CA LYS A 28 14.84 7.89 4.73
C LYS A 28 14.30 6.83 5.71
N ARG A 29 12.98 6.82 5.97
CA ARG A 29 12.30 5.92 6.92
C ARG A 29 11.32 4.99 6.22
N GLY A 30 11.15 3.79 6.78
CA GLY A 30 10.06 2.88 6.44
C GLY A 30 10.20 2.15 5.10
N GLY A 31 9.55 0.99 5.04
CA GLY A 31 9.47 0.15 3.85
C GLY A 31 10.76 -0.61 3.52
N THR A 32 10.60 -1.84 3.02
CA THR A 32 11.66 -2.60 2.36
C THR A 32 11.68 -2.28 0.87
N ASP A 33 12.66 -2.81 0.12
CA ASP A 33 12.69 -2.68 -1.34
C ASP A 33 11.43 -3.25 -2.01
N VAL A 34 10.81 -4.26 -1.41
CA VAL A 34 9.50 -4.80 -1.84
C VAL A 34 8.41 -3.73 -1.70
N GLY A 35 8.39 -3.00 -0.60
CA GLY A 35 7.43 -1.90 -0.40
C GLY A 35 7.66 -0.75 -1.39
N VAL A 36 8.92 -0.42 -1.68
CA VAL A 36 9.27 0.61 -2.67
C VAL A 36 8.86 0.19 -4.08
N ALA A 37 9.15 -1.04 -4.47
CA ALA A 37 8.73 -1.59 -5.76
C ALA A 37 7.20 -1.58 -5.87
N ARG A 38 6.49 -1.99 -4.81
CA ARG A 38 5.02 -1.94 -4.76
C ARG A 38 4.50 -0.52 -4.94
N ALA A 39 5.06 0.46 -4.24
CA ALA A 39 4.65 1.85 -4.37
C ALA A 39 4.82 2.37 -5.81
N ARG A 40 5.90 1.96 -6.49
CA ARG A 40 6.13 2.32 -7.90
C ARG A 40 5.09 1.70 -8.84
N ASP A 41 4.66 0.47 -8.60
CA ASP A 41 3.60 -0.15 -9.39
C ASP A 41 2.25 0.52 -9.13
N LEU A 42 1.94 0.82 -7.86
CA LEU A 42 0.72 1.48 -7.45
C LEU A 42 0.58 2.90 -7.99
N LYS A 43 1.63 3.73 -7.88
CA LYS A 43 1.58 5.13 -8.38
C LYS A 43 1.34 5.21 -9.89
N ASN A 44 1.87 4.24 -10.63
CA ASN A 44 1.71 4.12 -12.07
C ASN A 44 0.41 3.42 -12.48
N ARG A 45 -0.44 3.06 -11.50
CA ARG A 45 -1.70 2.34 -11.68
C ARG A 45 -1.57 1.09 -12.54
N LYS A 46 -0.49 0.34 -12.37
CA LYS A 46 -0.31 -0.93 -13.05
C LYS A 46 -1.34 -1.94 -12.57
N SER A 47 -1.81 -2.79 -13.48
CA SER A 47 -2.62 -3.96 -13.15
C SER A 47 -1.83 -4.89 -12.23
N LEU A 48 -2.47 -5.35 -11.16
CA LEU A 48 -1.90 -6.23 -10.14
C LEU A 48 -2.50 -7.63 -10.26
N SER A 49 -1.71 -8.66 -9.97
CA SER A 49 -2.22 -10.03 -9.87
C SER A 49 -3.02 -10.28 -8.59
N ASP A 50 -3.88 -11.30 -8.61
CA ASP A 50 -4.64 -11.79 -7.45
C ASP A 50 -3.74 -12.01 -6.22
N ASP A 51 -2.61 -12.70 -6.40
CA ASP A 51 -1.64 -12.95 -5.32
C ASP A 51 -1.06 -11.66 -4.73
N THR A 52 -0.86 -10.68 -5.61
CA THR A 52 -0.31 -9.37 -5.28
C THR A 52 -1.33 -8.56 -4.46
N VAL A 53 -2.63 -8.64 -4.78
CA VAL A 53 -3.72 -8.06 -3.99
C VAL A 53 -3.90 -8.77 -2.66
N LYS A 54 -3.92 -10.10 -2.65
CA LYS A 54 -3.99 -10.92 -1.41
C LYS A 54 -2.82 -10.59 -0.47
N ARG A 55 -1.62 -10.38 -1.01
CA ARG A 55 -0.44 -9.94 -0.24
C ARG A 55 -0.63 -8.54 0.35
N MET A 56 -1.25 -7.61 -0.37
CA MET A 56 -1.56 -6.28 0.17
C MET A 56 -2.53 -6.37 1.34
N ALA A 57 -3.63 -7.10 1.22
CA ALA A 57 -4.58 -7.30 2.30
C ALA A 57 -3.91 -7.90 3.55
N SER A 58 -3.09 -8.95 3.38
CA SER A 58 -2.31 -9.57 4.46
C SER A 58 -1.25 -8.65 5.05
N TYR A 59 -0.70 -7.72 4.28
CA TYR A 59 0.21 -6.69 4.80
C TYR A 59 -0.54 -5.75 5.76
N PHE A 60 -1.66 -5.17 5.33
CA PHE A 60 -2.42 -4.22 6.14
C PHE A 60 -3.00 -4.85 7.42
N ALA A 61 -3.44 -6.11 7.36
CA ALA A 61 -3.94 -6.83 8.52
C ALA A 61 -2.87 -6.95 9.62
N ARG A 62 -1.62 -7.29 9.25
CA ARG A 62 -0.50 -7.47 10.20
C ARG A 62 0.06 -6.14 10.72
N HIS A 63 0.06 -5.10 9.90
CA HIS A 63 0.66 -3.79 10.22
C HIS A 63 -0.36 -2.79 10.79
N LYS A 64 -1.59 -3.21 11.10
CA LYS A 64 -2.57 -2.36 11.77
C LYS A 64 -2.06 -1.81 13.11
N VAL A 65 -1.20 -2.56 13.80
CA VAL A 65 -0.58 -2.15 15.07
C VAL A 65 0.36 -0.94 14.90
N ASP A 66 0.95 -0.74 13.72
CA ASP A 66 1.87 0.37 13.44
C ASP A 66 1.17 1.73 13.55
N LYS A 67 -0.15 1.77 13.40
CA LYS A 67 -0.98 2.97 13.61
C LYS A 67 -0.89 3.53 15.04
N ARG A 68 -0.45 2.72 16.00
CA ARG A 68 -0.26 3.14 17.40
C ARG A 68 1.11 3.78 17.64
N ALA A 69 2.01 3.74 16.67
CA ALA A 69 3.34 4.34 16.80
C ALA A 69 3.24 5.87 16.88
N LYS A 70 4.16 6.49 17.62
CA LYS A 70 4.32 7.94 17.66
C LYS A 70 4.56 8.47 16.23
N ASN A 71 3.89 9.56 15.88
CA ASN A 71 3.95 10.23 14.57
C ASN A 71 3.45 9.37 13.39
N PHE A 72 2.56 8.41 13.65
CA PHE A 72 1.81 7.82 12.55
C PHE A 72 0.83 8.86 11.99
N GLY A 73 0.90 9.14 10.68
CA GLY A 73 0.07 10.16 10.05
C GLY A 73 0.67 11.58 10.02
N ASP A 74 1.90 11.75 10.53
CA ASP A 74 2.61 13.03 10.50
C ASP A 74 3.44 13.14 9.21
N ASP A 75 3.19 14.16 8.38
CA ASP A 75 3.90 14.36 7.11
C ASP A 75 5.24 15.11 7.29
N ASP A 76 5.42 15.80 8.41
CA ASP A 76 6.61 16.59 8.72
C ASP A 76 7.65 15.79 9.52
N ASN A 77 7.20 14.78 10.26
CA ASN A 77 8.09 13.85 10.98
C ASN A 77 7.51 12.43 11.05
N PRO A 78 7.31 11.76 9.89
CA PRO A 78 6.60 10.49 9.83
C PRO A 78 7.30 9.37 10.59
N SER A 79 6.50 8.51 11.20
CA SER A 79 6.96 7.21 11.69
C SER A 79 7.34 6.29 10.52
N ALA A 80 8.26 5.36 10.76
CA ALA A 80 8.63 4.36 9.74
C ALA A 80 7.44 3.49 9.33
N GLY A 81 6.52 3.21 10.26
CA GLY A 81 5.27 2.49 10.00
C GLY A 81 4.34 3.27 9.09
N TYR A 82 4.23 4.60 9.25
CA TYR A 82 3.40 5.42 8.37
C TYR A 82 3.94 5.49 6.95
N VAL A 83 5.25 5.67 6.78
CA VAL A 83 5.85 5.64 5.44
C VAL A 83 5.64 4.28 4.79
N ALA A 84 5.88 3.18 5.53
CA ALA A 84 5.62 1.83 5.01
C ALA A 84 4.15 1.65 4.62
N TRP A 85 3.21 2.11 5.46
CA TRP A 85 1.78 2.03 5.20
C TRP A 85 1.38 2.75 3.89
N LEU A 86 1.92 3.94 3.67
CA LEU A 86 1.70 4.72 2.44
C LEU A 86 2.30 4.03 1.20
N LEU A 87 3.49 3.44 1.29
CA LEU A 87 4.10 2.70 0.18
C LEU A 87 3.24 1.53 -0.32
N TRP A 88 2.41 0.97 0.56
CA TRP A 88 1.45 -0.08 0.20
C TRP A 88 0.08 0.48 -0.26
N GLY A 89 -0.07 1.80 -0.33
CA GLY A 89 -1.28 2.48 -0.82
C GLY A 89 -2.13 3.14 0.26
N GLY A 90 -1.66 3.20 1.51
CA GLY A 90 -2.35 3.87 2.60
C GLY A 90 -3.72 3.25 2.96
N GLU A 91 -4.59 4.03 3.57
CA GLU A 91 -5.97 3.58 3.89
C GLU A 91 -6.74 3.17 2.64
N ALA A 92 -6.62 3.94 1.55
CA ALA A 92 -7.27 3.62 0.29
C ALA A 92 -6.82 2.25 -0.24
N GLY A 93 -5.51 1.95 -0.14
CA GLY A 93 -4.94 0.67 -0.55
C GLY A 93 -5.42 -0.48 0.32
N LYS A 94 -5.59 -0.25 1.63
CA LYS A 94 -6.16 -1.23 2.55
C LYS A 94 -7.58 -1.59 2.14
N ASP A 95 -8.45 -0.60 2.03
CA ASP A 95 -9.88 -0.83 1.79
C ASP A 95 -10.11 -1.44 0.40
N TRP A 96 -9.34 -0.98 -0.59
CA TRP A 96 -9.33 -1.58 -1.92
C TRP A 96 -8.87 -3.04 -1.88
N ALA A 97 -7.70 -3.34 -1.32
CA ALA A 97 -7.19 -4.71 -1.29
C ALA A 97 -8.10 -5.68 -0.50
N GLU A 98 -8.72 -5.22 0.58
CA GLU A 98 -9.70 -6.01 1.33
C GLU A 98 -10.95 -6.30 0.49
N LYS A 99 -11.44 -5.32 -0.27
CA LYS A 99 -12.59 -5.49 -1.18
C LYS A 99 -12.29 -6.46 -2.31
N GLU A 100 -11.16 -6.27 -2.99
CA GLU A 100 -10.74 -7.14 -4.10
C GLU A 100 -10.50 -8.57 -3.61
N LYS A 101 -9.84 -8.75 -2.47
CA LYS A 101 -9.65 -10.08 -1.86
C LYS A 101 -10.99 -10.77 -1.59
N LYS A 102 -11.99 -10.06 -1.04
CA LYS A 102 -13.32 -10.63 -0.80
C LYS A 102 -14.00 -11.06 -2.10
N ALA A 103 -13.83 -10.31 -3.18
CA ALA A 103 -14.38 -10.66 -4.48
C ALA A 103 -13.71 -11.89 -5.13
N LEU A 104 -12.45 -12.15 -4.80
CA LEU A 104 -11.72 -13.35 -5.26
C LEU A 104 -12.07 -14.63 -4.47
N ASP A 105 -12.50 -14.46 -3.22
CA ASP A 105 -12.86 -15.57 -2.33
C ASP A 105 -14.37 -15.94 -2.43
N ALA A 106 -15.16 -15.21 -3.23
CA ALA A 106 -16.61 -15.37 -3.42
C ALA A 106 -16.92 -16.10 -4.75
#